data_AF-A0AAD6U447-F1
#
_entry.id   AF-A0AAD6U447-F1
#
_cell.length_a   1.000
_cell.length_b   1.000
_cell.length_c   1.000
_cell.angle_alpha   90.00
_cell.angle_beta   90.00
_cell.angle_gamma   90.00
#
_symmetry.space_group_name_H-M   'P 1'
#
loop_
_entity.id
_entity.type
_entity.pdbx_description
1 polymer ?
#
loop_
_entity_poly.entity_id
_entity_poly.type
_entity_poly.pdbx_seq_one_letter_code
_entity_poly.pdbx_strand_id
1 'polypeptide(L)'
;MFAKLTTTFVAISALATAARGGPPSFNHWGGFSSLDNFDSFYGADDFSHSHHSSQVVVKQDSELVCHTESVVIIQQRLAVLQEMAKKIITEQTCDVETQTIVFQQYYASLGSFSHDLTRSSGRSAGYDNSVASHYGDIYNSDGSLSNYDLGFNGSDVGSNYYVPTSNWQDSSSPSSVGSAYAAAQGAIYY
;
A
#
# COMPACT_ATOMS: atom_id res chain seq x y z
N MET A 1 -7.80 68.25 18.40
CA MET A 1 -8.99 67.37 18.28
C MET A 1 -8.73 66.42 17.13
N PHE A 2 -8.79 65.12 17.41
CA PHE A 2 -8.07 64.05 16.70
C PHE A 2 -8.61 63.70 15.31
N ALA A 3 -7.69 63.43 14.37
CA ALA A 3 -7.96 62.81 13.09
C ALA A 3 -8.17 61.30 13.24
N LYS A 4 -9.25 60.76 12.66
CA LYS A 4 -9.45 59.30 12.50
C LYS A 4 -9.02 58.92 11.08
N LEU A 5 -7.91 58.20 10.95
CA LEU A 5 -7.62 57.40 9.75
C LEU A 5 -8.25 56.02 9.93
N THR A 6 -9.18 55.68 9.05
CA THR A 6 -9.78 54.35 8.95
C THR A 6 -8.89 53.49 8.06
N THR A 7 -8.16 52.56 8.67
CA THR A 7 -7.36 51.56 7.94
C THR A 7 -8.27 50.40 7.56
N THR A 8 -8.59 50.27 6.28
CA THR A 8 -9.27 49.10 5.72
C THR A 8 -8.28 47.95 5.63
N PHE A 9 -8.47 46.89 6.42
CA PHE A 9 -7.74 45.64 6.27
C PHE A 9 -8.27 44.89 5.04
N VAL A 10 -7.43 44.76 4.00
CA VAL A 10 -7.67 43.81 2.92
C VAL A 10 -7.15 42.46 3.40
N ALA A 11 -8.05 41.54 3.72
CA ALA A 11 -7.70 40.15 3.94
C ALA A 11 -7.32 39.54 2.59
N ILE A 12 -6.02 39.36 2.35
CA ILE A 12 -5.52 38.54 1.25
C ILE A 12 -5.75 37.09 1.67
N SER A 13 -6.90 36.54 1.29
CA SER A 13 -7.10 35.10 1.31
C SER A 13 -6.18 34.50 0.24
N ALA A 14 -5.04 33.97 0.67
CA ALA A 14 -4.22 33.11 -0.15
C ALA A 14 -5.01 31.81 -0.41
N LEU A 15 -5.81 31.82 -1.47
CA LEU A 15 -6.22 30.60 -2.14
C LEU A 15 -4.92 30.01 -2.70
N ALA A 16 -4.34 29.06 -1.96
CA ALA A 16 -3.33 28.17 -2.51
C ALA A 16 -4.02 27.42 -3.65
N THR A 17 -3.86 27.92 -4.86
CA THR A 17 -4.05 27.14 -6.08
C THR A 17 -3.09 25.98 -5.99
N ALA A 18 -3.58 24.83 -5.54
CA ALA A 18 -2.90 23.56 -5.73
C ALA A 18 -2.64 23.44 -7.23
N ALA A 19 -1.41 23.72 -7.63
CA ALA A 19 -0.91 23.32 -8.93
C ALA A 19 -1.25 21.83 -9.06
N ARG A 20 -1.68 21.39 -10.24
CA ARG A 20 -1.71 19.97 -10.60
C ARG A 20 -0.26 19.46 -10.70
N GLY A 21 0.45 19.49 -9.57
CA GLY A 21 1.71 18.81 -9.36
C GLY A 21 1.43 17.33 -9.17
N GLY A 22 2.42 16.50 -9.47
CA GLY A 22 2.35 15.06 -9.21
C GLY A 22 2.11 14.73 -7.73
N PRO A 23 2.06 13.44 -7.38
CA PRO A 23 1.97 13.03 -5.99
C PRO A 23 3.02 13.76 -5.13
N PRO A 24 2.66 14.21 -3.91
CA PRO A 24 3.60 14.92 -3.05
C PRO A 24 4.74 14.00 -2.65
N SER A 25 5.96 14.56 -2.67
CA SER A 25 7.14 13.90 -2.11
C SER A 25 7.04 13.93 -0.58
N PHE A 26 7.32 12.80 0.04
CA PHE A 26 7.44 12.70 1.50
C PHE A 26 8.88 12.69 1.98
N ASN A 27 9.87 12.69 1.07
CA ASN A 27 11.27 12.85 1.44
C ASN A 27 11.47 14.09 2.31
N HIS A 28 11.95 13.88 3.55
CA HIS A 28 12.19 14.94 4.52
C HIS A 28 10.96 15.83 4.81
N TRP A 29 9.74 15.28 4.66
CA TRP A 29 8.51 16.04 4.86
C TRP A 29 8.44 16.60 6.28
N GLY A 30 8.04 17.86 6.43
CA GLY A 30 7.96 18.53 7.73
C GLY A 30 9.31 18.72 8.44
N GLY A 31 10.45 18.42 7.79
CA GLY A 31 11.77 18.42 8.43
C GLY A 31 12.09 17.13 9.21
N PHE A 32 11.26 16.09 9.09
CA PHE A 32 11.49 14.81 9.76
C PHE A 32 12.55 13.99 9.02
N SER A 33 13.72 13.81 9.64
CA SER A 33 14.77 12.93 9.09
C SER A 33 14.37 11.46 9.07
N SER A 34 13.35 11.06 9.83
CA SER A 34 12.75 9.71 9.77
C SER A 34 12.06 9.43 8.42
N LEU A 35 11.86 10.45 7.59
CA LEU A 35 11.33 10.35 6.23
C LEU A 35 12.41 10.53 5.15
N ASP A 36 13.70 10.48 5.51
CA ASP A 36 14.77 10.51 4.51
C ASP A 36 14.68 9.26 3.61
N ASN A 37 14.69 9.48 2.29
CA ASN A 37 14.50 8.45 1.24
C ASN A 37 13.15 7.71 1.26
N PHE A 38 12.14 8.25 1.95
CA PHE A 38 10.79 7.65 1.96
C PHE A 38 10.25 7.37 0.55
N ASP A 39 10.53 8.26 -0.40
CA ASP A 39 9.98 8.12 -1.74
C ASP A 39 10.57 6.92 -2.52
N SER A 40 11.65 6.28 -2.03
CA SER A 40 12.20 5.05 -2.62
C SER A 40 11.31 3.81 -2.42
N PHE A 41 10.22 3.93 -1.67
CA PHE A 41 9.23 2.88 -1.44
C PHE A 41 7.78 3.33 -1.74
N TYR A 42 7.41 4.52 -1.29
CA TYR A 42 6.05 5.06 -1.46
C TYR A 42 6.12 6.53 -1.89
N GLY A 43 5.06 7.33 -1.73
CA GLY A 43 5.13 8.77 -2.00
C GLY A 43 5.24 9.12 -3.49
N ALA A 44 6.12 10.04 -3.84
CA ALA A 44 6.15 10.63 -5.19
C ALA A 44 6.49 9.63 -6.31
N ASP A 45 7.28 8.60 -6.02
CA ASP A 45 7.67 7.59 -7.00
C ASP A 45 6.64 6.43 -7.10
N ASP A 46 5.66 6.37 -6.17
CA ASP A 46 4.51 5.46 -6.12
C ASP A 46 4.76 4.04 -6.68
N PHE A 47 5.51 3.24 -5.92
CA PHE A 47 5.77 1.84 -6.26
C PHE A 47 4.60 0.89 -5.91
N SER A 48 3.36 1.37 -5.84
CA SER A 48 2.14 0.57 -5.58
C SER A 48 1.77 -0.42 -6.72
N HIS A 49 2.72 -0.71 -7.60
CA HIS A 49 2.62 -1.50 -8.82
C HIS A 49 1.68 -0.94 -9.87
N SER A 50 0.81 0.03 -9.55
CA SER A 50 -0.20 0.63 -10.42
C SER A 50 0.33 1.04 -11.82
N HIS A 51 1.62 1.38 -11.90
CA HIS A 51 2.31 1.81 -13.12
C HIS A 51 3.14 0.72 -13.84
N HIS A 52 3.34 -0.45 -13.24
CA HIS A 52 4.04 -1.56 -13.87
C HIS A 52 3.08 -2.34 -14.79
N SER A 53 3.23 -2.14 -16.10
CA SER A 53 2.36 -2.72 -17.14
C SER A 53 2.75 -4.13 -17.59
N SER A 54 3.94 -4.61 -17.23
CA SER A 54 4.43 -5.95 -17.59
C SER A 54 4.65 -6.81 -16.35
N GLN A 55 3.80 -7.83 -16.16
CA GLN A 55 4.05 -8.89 -15.18
C GLN A 55 5.09 -9.85 -15.74
N VAL A 56 6.26 -9.94 -15.10
CA VAL A 56 7.18 -11.05 -15.33
C VAL A 56 6.70 -12.20 -14.48
N VAL A 57 5.86 -13.06 -15.05
CA VAL A 57 5.32 -14.23 -14.34
C VAL A 57 6.38 -15.33 -14.32
N VAL A 58 6.96 -15.58 -13.15
CA VAL A 58 7.90 -16.69 -12.96
C VAL A 58 7.10 -17.99 -12.89
N LYS A 59 7.24 -18.85 -13.91
CA LYS A 59 6.66 -20.20 -13.89
C LYS A 59 7.44 -21.08 -12.91
N GLN A 60 6.77 -21.67 -11.93
CA GLN A 60 7.35 -22.76 -11.14
C GLN A 60 7.17 -24.10 -11.87
N ASP A 61 8.14 -25.01 -11.67
CA ASP A 61 8.12 -26.37 -12.22
C ASP A 61 7.00 -27.25 -11.63
N SER A 62 6.39 -26.84 -10.51
CA SER A 62 5.17 -27.40 -9.95
C SER A 62 4.01 -26.41 -10.09
N GLU A 63 2.88 -26.85 -10.64
CA GLU A 63 1.66 -26.04 -10.74
C GLU A 63 1.15 -25.68 -9.33
N LEU A 64 1.30 -24.43 -8.90
CA LEU A 64 0.70 -23.95 -7.67
C LEU A 64 -0.79 -23.72 -7.91
N VAL A 65 -1.58 -24.70 -7.50
CA VAL A 65 -3.05 -24.65 -7.57
C VAL A 65 -3.57 -23.92 -6.33
N CYS A 66 -4.50 -22.99 -6.49
CA CYS A 66 -5.21 -22.45 -5.34
C CYS A 66 -5.94 -23.59 -4.60
N HIS A 67 -5.66 -23.80 -3.33
CA HIS A 67 -6.36 -24.79 -2.51
C HIS A 67 -7.53 -24.15 -1.77
N THR A 68 -8.63 -24.88 -1.65
CA THR A 68 -9.77 -24.43 -0.86
C THR A 68 -9.43 -24.53 0.63
N GLU A 69 -9.42 -23.38 1.30
CA GLU A 69 -9.23 -23.26 2.74
C GLU A 69 -10.48 -22.66 3.39
N SER A 70 -10.63 -22.86 4.70
CA SER A 70 -11.68 -22.17 5.45
C SER A 70 -11.44 -20.66 5.41
N VAL A 71 -12.46 -19.89 5.02
CA VAL A 71 -12.40 -18.43 4.98
C VAL A 71 -12.02 -17.84 6.35
N VAL A 72 -12.41 -18.49 7.45
CA VAL A 72 -12.04 -18.08 8.80
C VAL A 72 -10.52 -18.18 9.02
N ILE A 73 -9.89 -19.24 8.51
CA ILE A 73 -8.43 -19.41 8.62
C ILE A 73 -7.72 -18.31 7.82
N ILE A 74 -8.22 -17.97 6.63
CA ILE A 74 -7.68 -16.88 5.81
C ILE A 74 -7.83 -15.54 6.56
N GLN A 75 -9.00 -15.25 7.12
CA GLN A 75 -9.26 -14.02 7.87
C GLN A 75 -8.38 -13.89 9.12
N GLN A 76 -8.15 -14.99 9.85
CA GLN A 76 -7.24 -15.00 11.00
C GLN A 76 -5.81 -14.63 10.59
N ARG A 77 -5.30 -15.20 9.49
CA ARG A 77 -3.97 -14.88 8.96
C ARG A 77 -3.86 -13.41 8.56
N LEU A 78 -4.88 -12.87 7.88
CA LEU A 78 -4.92 -11.46 7.51
C LEU A 78 -4.98 -10.54 8.73
N ALA A 79 -5.75 -10.91 9.77
CA ALA A 79 -5.80 -10.14 11.01
C ALA A 79 -4.43 -10.08 11.72
N VAL A 80 -3.67 -11.18 11.70
CA VAL A 80 -2.29 -11.18 12.22
C VAL A 80 -1.40 -10.22 11.42
N LEU A 81 -1.47 -10.21 10.09
CA LEU A 81 -0.70 -9.27 9.26
C LEU A 81 -1.09 -7.81 9.54
N GLN A 82 -2.38 -7.54 9.77
CA GLN A 82 -2.85 -6.20 10.15
C GLN A 82 -2.27 -5.72 11.48
N GLU A 83 -2.31 -6.55 12.52
CA GLU A 83 -1.72 -6.20 13.83
C GLU A 83 -0.20 -6.14 13.77
N MET A 84 0.44 -6.96 12.92
CA MET A 84 1.88 -6.90 12.67
C MET A 84 2.30 -5.58 12.03
N ALA A 85 1.54 -5.10 11.03
CA ALA A 85 1.79 -3.79 10.42
C ALA A 85 1.67 -2.65 11.46
N LYS A 86 0.63 -2.70 12.32
CA LYS A 86 0.48 -1.74 13.43
C LYS A 86 1.69 -1.79 14.35
N LYS A 87 2.09 -3.00 14.79
CA LYS A 87 3.23 -3.21 15.68
C LYS A 87 4.52 -2.62 15.10
N ILE A 88 4.85 -2.94 13.85
CA ILE A 88 6.02 -2.40 13.13
C ILE A 88 6.02 -0.87 13.18
N ILE A 89 4.92 -0.24 12.78
CA ILE A 89 4.81 1.21 12.71
C ILE A 89 4.93 1.84 14.11
N THR A 90 4.21 1.30 15.09
CA THR A 90 4.15 1.90 16.44
C THR A 90 5.41 1.68 17.27
N GLU A 91 6.15 0.59 17.03
CA GLU A 91 7.37 0.27 17.79
C GLU A 91 8.65 0.79 17.13
N GLN A 92 8.68 0.95 15.81
CA GLN A 92 9.90 1.32 15.06
C GLN A 92 9.90 2.76 14.52
N THR A 93 8.78 3.48 14.60
CA THR A 93 8.70 4.89 14.20
C THR A 93 8.28 5.74 15.39
N CYS A 94 9.10 6.71 15.79
CA CYS A 94 8.81 7.57 16.95
C CYS A 94 7.87 8.74 16.62
N ASP A 95 8.05 9.37 15.46
CA ASP A 95 7.30 10.56 15.07
C ASP A 95 5.88 10.19 14.64
N VAL A 96 4.86 10.78 15.25
CA VAL A 96 3.45 10.44 14.97
C VAL A 96 3.02 10.84 13.56
N GLU A 97 3.62 11.91 13.01
CA GLU A 97 3.46 12.33 11.63
C GLU A 97 4.01 11.27 10.67
N THR A 98 5.22 10.76 10.94
CA THR A 98 5.84 9.68 10.16
C THR A 98 5.02 8.39 10.26
N GLN A 99 4.54 8.02 11.46
CA GLN A 99 3.63 6.87 11.62
C GLN A 99 2.38 7.03 10.75
N THR A 100 1.80 8.23 10.75
CA THR A 100 0.59 8.54 9.96
C THR A 100 0.87 8.42 8.46
N ILE A 101 1.97 9.01 7.99
CA ILE A 101 2.36 8.95 6.57
C ILE A 101 2.61 7.49 6.15
N VAL A 102 3.44 6.75 6.90
CA VAL A 102 3.76 5.34 6.62
C VAL A 102 2.49 4.50 6.56
N PHE A 103 1.61 4.62 7.56
CA PHE A 103 0.37 3.84 7.61
C PHE A 103 -0.57 4.15 6.43
N GLN A 104 -0.74 5.42 6.08
CA GLN A 104 -1.60 5.80 4.96
C GLN A 104 -1.06 5.30 3.62
N GLN A 105 0.27 5.33 3.42
CA GLN A 105 0.89 4.79 2.21
C GLN A 105 0.79 3.27 2.14
N TYR A 106 1.03 2.56 3.25
CA TYR A 106 0.80 1.11 3.36
C TYR A 106 -0.65 0.76 3.04
N TYR A 107 -1.61 1.44 3.67
CA TYR A 107 -3.04 1.21 3.45
C TYR A 107 -3.45 1.42 1.99
N ALA A 108 -2.99 2.51 1.37
CA ALA A 108 -3.25 2.79 -0.04
C ALA A 108 -2.66 1.70 -0.95
N SER A 109 -1.48 1.18 -0.63
CA SER A 109 -0.81 0.14 -1.44
C SER A 109 -1.60 -1.17 -1.54
N LEU A 110 -2.41 -1.50 -0.53
CA LEU A 110 -3.29 -2.68 -0.56
C LEU A 110 -4.46 -2.50 -1.55
N GLY A 111 -4.82 -1.26 -1.88
CA GLY A 111 -5.91 -0.94 -2.80
C GLY A 111 -5.66 -1.42 -4.23
N SER A 112 -4.41 -1.40 -4.71
CA SER A 112 -4.07 -1.82 -6.08
C SER A 112 -4.37 -3.30 -6.32
N PHE A 113 -4.20 -4.14 -5.30
CA PHE A 113 -4.52 -5.57 -5.38
C PHE A 113 -6.01 -5.83 -5.59
N SER A 114 -6.90 -4.94 -5.11
CA SER A 114 -8.33 -5.06 -5.39
C SER A 114 -8.64 -4.99 -6.90
N HIS A 115 -7.88 -4.19 -7.65
CA HIS A 115 -8.04 -4.11 -9.11
C HIS A 115 -7.50 -5.35 -9.83
N ASP A 116 -6.49 -6.00 -9.26
CA ASP A 116 -5.98 -7.28 -9.77
C ASP A 116 -7.00 -8.42 -9.52
N LEU A 117 -7.63 -8.44 -8.35
CA LEU A 117 -8.70 -9.40 -8.01
C LEU A 117 -9.91 -9.27 -8.94
N THR A 118 -10.32 -8.05 -9.29
CA THR A 118 -11.43 -7.79 -10.21
C THR A 118 -11.03 -7.86 -11.69
N ARG A 119 -9.74 -8.07 -11.98
CA ARG A 119 -9.13 -8.02 -13.34
C ARG A 119 -9.32 -6.67 -14.05
N SER A 120 -9.57 -5.58 -13.31
CA SER A 120 -9.71 -4.25 -13.89
C SER A 120 -8.38 -3.54 -14.15
N SER A 121 -7.29 -4.00 -13.54
CA SER A 121 -5.94 -3.46 -13.75
C SER A 121 -5.27 -3.94 -15.05
N GLY A 122 -5.85 -4.93 -15.74
CA GLY A 122 -5.20 -5.64 -16.85
C GLY A 122 -4.13 -6.65 -16.40
N ARG A 123 -3.94 -6.81 -15.09
CA ARG A 123 -3.00 -7.75 -14.47
C ARG A 123 -3.72 -8.96 -13.89
N SER A 124 -2.96 -10.04 -13.70
CA SER A 124 -3.42 -11.17 -12.91
C SER A 124 -3.23 -10.97 -11.42
N ALA A 125 -4.16 -11.47 -10.62
CA ALA A 125 -4.03 -11.52 -9.17
C ALA A 125 -2.91 -12.48 -8.74
N GLY A 126 -1.89 -11.93 -8.09
CA GLY A 126 -0.72 -12.65 -7.62
C GLY A 126 0.05 -11.83 -6.58
N TYR A 127 1.30 -12.20 -6.33
CA TYR A 127 2.17 -11.52 -5.37
C TYR A 127 3.63 -11.65 -5.78
N ASP A 128 4.50 -10.78 -5.25
CA ASP A 128 5.94 -10.93 -5.43
C ASP A 128 6.49 -12.00 -4.47
N ASN A 129 6.96 -13.12 -5.01
CA ASN A 129 7.44 -14.23 -4.18
C ASN A 129 8.79 -13.92 -3.50
N SER A 130 9.64 -13.09 -4.11
CA SER A 130 10.92 -12.71 -3.51
C SER A 130 10.69 -11.86 -2.26
N VAL A 131 9.83 -10.84 -2.36
CA VAL A 131 9.47 -9.98 -1.23
C VAL A 131 8.66 -10.77 -0.18
N ALA A 132 7.67 -11.55 -0.61
CA ALA A 132 6.85 -12.34 0.32
C ALA A 132 7.68 -13.36 1.12
N SER A 133 8.82 -13.82 0.60
CA SER A 133 9.68 -14.80 1.29
C SER A 133 10.37 -14.26 2.55
N HIS A 134 10.45 -12.94 2.71
CA HIS A 134 11.05 -12.28 3.88
C HIS A 134 10.14 -12.28 5.14
N TYR A 135 8.97 -12.92 5.11
CA TYR A 135 8.06 -12.94 6.25
C TYR A 135 8.70 -13.41 7.56
N GLY A 136 9.69 -14.32 7.47
CA GLY A 136 10.45 -14.81 8.62
C GLY A 136 11.47 -13.81 9.16
N ASP A 137 11.97 -12.90 8.32
CA ASP A 137 13.03 -11.94 8.65
C ASP A 137 12.50 -10.69 9.39
N ILE A 138 11.17 -10.55 9.49
CA ILE A 138 10.50 -9.47 10.23
C ILE A 138 10.80 -9.56 11.74
N TYR A 139 11.11 -10.76 12.25
CA TYR A 139 11.39 -11.00 13.66
C TYR A 139 12.75 -11.62 13.88
N ASN A 140 13.41 -11.20 14.94
CA ASN A 140 14.57 -11.89 15.48
C ASN A 140 14.13 -13.22 16.14
N SER A 141 15.09 -14.11 16.37
CA SER A 141 14.84 -15.40 17.03
C SER A 141 14.31 -15.29 18.47
N ASP A 142 14.45 -14.13 19.10
CA ASP A 142 13.91 -13.82 20.43
C ASP A 142 12.47 -13.27 20.40
N GLY A 143 11.89 -13.10 19.21
CA GLY A 143 10.53 -12.57 19.01
C GLY A 143 10.42 -11.04 19.03
N SER A 144 11.54 -10.32 19.12
CA SER A 144 11.58 -8.87 18.88
C SER A 144 11.52 -8.55 17.38
N LEU A 145 11.08 -7.35 17.02
CA LEU A 145 11.11 -6.90 15.64
C LEU A 145 12.56 -6.75 15.17
N SER A 146 12.84 -7.26 13.97
CA SER A 146 14.09 -7.04 13.26
C SER A 146 14.21 -5.58 12.82
N ASN A 147 15.42 -5.05 12.85
CA ASN A 147 15.78 -3.74 12.29
C ASN A 147 16.76 -3.87 11.11
N TYR A 148 16.92 -5.08 10.58
CA TYR A 148 17.77 -5.33 9.43
C TYR A 148 17.12 -4.80 8.15
N ASP A 149 17.93 -4.19 7.31
CA ASP A 149 17.56 -3.93 5.93
C ASP A 149 17.40 -5.28 5.20
N LEU A 150 16.22 -5.50 4.64
CA LEU A 150 15.87 -6.73 3.91
C LEU A 150 16.49 -6.77 2.50
N GLY A 151 17.14 -5.70 2.06
CA GLY A 151 17.97 -5.67 0.85
C GLY A 151 17.19 -5.44 -0.44
N PHE A 152 16.02 -4.82 -0.37
CA PHE A 152 15.21 -4.44 -1.54
C PHE A 152 14.65 -3.02 -1.40
N ASN A 153 14.30 -2.39 -2.52
CA ASN A 153 13.63 -1.09 -2.59
C ASN A 153 12.21 -1.22 -3.16
N GLY A 154 11.44 -0.14 -3.17
CA GLY A 154 10.09 -0.11 -3.75
C GLY A 154 10.03 -0.60 -5.19
N SER A 155 11.02 -0.24 -6.02
CA SER A 155 11.12 -0.66 -7.42
C SER A 155 11.30 -2.17 -7.62
N ASP A 156 11.79 -2.88 -6.59
CA ASP A 156 12.01 -4.32 -6.64
C ASP A 156 10.71 -5.09 -6.36
N VAL A 157 9.76 -4.46 -5.66
CA VAL A 157 8.47 -5.09 -5.39
C VAL A 157 7.74 -5.31 -6.70
N GLY A 158 7.23 -6.52 -6.93
CA GLY A 158 6.50 -6.90 -8.15
C GLY A 158 7.40 -7.38 -9.29
N SER A 159 8.73 -7.36 -9.12
CA SER A 159 9.69 -7.86 -10.11
C SER A 159 9.69 -9.39 -10.23
N ASN A 160 9.36 -10.11 -9.14
CA ASN A 160 9.28 -11.56 -9.10
C ASN A 160 7.83 -12.02 -8.90
N TYR A 161 6.96 -11.60 -9.82
CA TYR A 161 5.53 -11.80 -9.69
C TYR A 161 5.12 -13.26 -9.96
N TYR A 162 4.35 -13.80 -9.03
CA TYR A 162 3.85 -15.16 -9.06
C TYR A 162 2.32 -15.16 -9.11
N VAL A 163 1.75 -15.92 -10.05
CA VAL A 163 0.30 -16.00 -10.28
C VAL A 163 -0.15 -17.45 -10.06
N PRO A 164 -0.86 -17.74 -8.96
CA PRO A 164 -1.45 -19.06 -8.75
C PRO A 164 -2.52 -19.38 -9.81
N THR A 165 -2.69 -20.66 -10.14
CA THR A 165 -3.82 -21.10 -10.98
C THR A 165 -5.14 -20.76 -10.25
N SER A 166 -6.14 -20.28 -10.99
CA SER A 166 -7.43 -19.83 -10.45
C SER A 166 -8.62 -20.43 -11.21
N ASN A 167 -9.80 -20.36 -10.61
CA ASN A 167 -11.08 -20.78 -11.21
C ASN A 167 -11.76 -19.67 -12.03
N TRP A 168 -11.01 -18.65 -12.46
CA TRP A 168 -11.54 -17.53 -13.24
C TRP A 168 -12.09 -18.00 -14.59
N GLN A 169 -13.27 -17.50 -14.97
CA GLN A 169 -13.92 -17.74 -16.25
C GLN A 169 -14.28 -16.41 -16.91
N ASP A 170 -13.67 -16.10 -18.05
CA ASP A 170 -13.83 -14.80 -18.72
C ASP A 170 -15.29 -14.44 -19.06
N SER A 171 -16.15 -15.45 -19.24
CA SER A 171 -17.56 -15.26 -19.58
C SER A 171 -18.47 -14.93 -18.39
N SER A 172 -18.08 -15.25 -17.15
CA SER A 172 -18.98 -15.23 -15.98
C SER A 172 -18.37 -14.60 -14.73
N SER A 173 -17.06 -14.73 -14.53
CA SER A 173 -16.34 -14.15 -13.39
C SER A 173 -16.40 -12.63 -13.33
N PRO A 174 -16.28 -11.85 -14.43
CA PRO A 174 -16.34 -10.39 -14.34
C PRO A 174 -17.59 -9.85 -13.63
N SER A 175 -18.77 -10.39 -13.96
CA SER A 175 -20.03 -9.97 -13.35
C SER A 175 -20.14 -10.42 -11.90
N SER A 176 -19.86 -11.69 -11.61
CA SER A 176 -19.98 -12.25 -10.26
C SER A 176 -18.97 -11.64 -9.27
N VAL A 177 -17.73 -11.43 -9.70
CA VAL A 177 -16.69 -10.77 -8.91
C VAL A 177 -17.01 -9.28 -8.72
N GLY A 178 -17.54 -8.60 -9.74
CA GLY A 178 -18.01 -7.22 -9.61
C GLY A 178 -19.12 -7.07 -8.57
N SER A 179 -20.10 -7.98 -8.54
CA SER A 179 -21.14 -8.00 -7.52
C SER A 179 -20.58 -8.28 -6.11
N ALA A 180 -19.65 -9.23 -5.99
CA ALA A 180 -18.99 -9.51 -4.71
C ALA A 180 -18.18 -8.31 -4.20
N TYR A 181 -17.45 -7.62 -5.08
CA TYR A 181 -16.70 -6.41 -4.77
C TYR A 181 -17.63 -5.30 -4.26
N ALA A 182 -18.73 -5.02 -4.96
CA ALA A 182 -19.70 -4.00 -4.55
C ALA A 182 -20.32 -4.31 -3.17
N ALA A 183 -20.68 -5.57 -2.92
CA ALA A 183 -21.19 -6.01 -1.62
C ALA A 183 -20.15 -5.85 -0.51
N ALA A 184 -18.88 -6.20 -0.77
CA ALA A 184 -17.79 -6.03 0.19
C ALA A 184 -17.56 -4.56 0.54
N GLN A 185 -17.53 -3.67 -0.46
CA GLN A 185 -17.40 -2.22 -0.24
C GLN A 185 -18.54 -1.65 0.61
N GLY A 186 -19.77 -2.13 0.38
CA GLY A 186 -20.95 -1.73 1.16
C GLY A 186 -20.95 -2.22 2.62
N ALA A 187 -20.08 -3.17 2.98
CA ALA A 187 -19.95 -3.71 4.33
C ALA A 187 -18.81 -3.10 5.15
N ILE A 188 -18.06 -2.16 4.58
CA ILE A 188 -16.97 -1.45 5.28
C ILE A 188 -17.58 -0.40 6.21
N TYR A 189 -17.26 -0.49 7.50
CA TYR A 189 -17.56 0.52 8.51
C TYR A 189 -16.24 1.09 9.03
N TYR A 190 -16.06 2.40 8.93
CA TYR A 190 -14.92 3.14 9.51
C TYR A 190 -15.32 3.78 10.84
#